data_AF-A0A0C9Y0A8-F1
#
_entry.id   AF-A0A0C9Y0A8-F1
#
_cell.length_a   1.000
_cell.length_b   1.000
_cell.length_c   1.000
_cell.angle_alpha   90.00
_cell.angle_beta   90.00
_cell.angle_gamma   90.00
#
_symmetry.space_group_name_H-M   'P 1'
#
loop_
_entity.id
_entity.type
_entity.pdbx_description
1 polymer ?
#
loop_
_entity_poly.entity_id
_entity_poly.type
_entity_poly.pdbx_seq_one_letter_code
_entity_poly.pdbx_strand_id
1 'polypeptide(L)'
;MVVPVDIGEPNAYVIVASNRTIRGQEGGVFAFADEPAEVWIIVYREDHEAYTIERRGGPIGWTAPKSEEPEPRQIVLSPLISTDSLPPQFLPFQLFKFERVPEQ
;
A
#
# COMPACT_ATOMS: atom_id res chain seq x y z
N MET A 1 -8.47 -8.42 1.91
CA MET A 1 -9.01 -8.48 0.54
C MET A 1 -8.61 -7.22 -0.21
N VAL A 2 -8.20 -7.34 -1.46
CA VAL A 2 -7.89 -6.22 -2.36
C VAL A 2 -8.90 -6.29 -3.51
N VAL A 3 -9.65 -5.22 -3.72
CA VAL A 3 -10.79 -5.17 -4.66
C VAL A 3 -10.51 -4.14 -5.74
N PRO A 4 -10.50 -4.51 -7.03
CA PRO A 4 -10.31 -3.54 -8.11
C PRO A 4 -11.50 -2.57 -8.18
N VAL A 5 -11.22 -1.32 -8.54
CA VAL A 5 -12.25 -0.30 -8.76
C VAL A 5 -12.13 0.30 -10.15
N ASP A 6 -13.27 0.50 -10.82
CA ASP A 6 -13.33 1.12 -12.14
C ASP A 6 -13.57 2.63 -12.01
N ILE A 7 -12.47 3.38 -11.96
CA ILE A 7 -12.48 4.85 -11.87
C ILE A 7 -11.71 5.50 -13.02
N GLY A 8 -11.43 4.75 -14.09
CA GLY A 8 -10.63 5.21 -15.23
C GLY A 8 -9.13 5.35 -14.96
N GLU A 9 -8.64 4.93 -13.79
CA GLU A 9 -7.20 4.87 -13.47
C GLU A 9 -6.73 3.41 -13.37
N PRO A 10 -5.61 3.03 -14.01
CA PRO A 10 -5.08 1.69 -13.91
C PRO A 10 -4.59 1.40 -12.50
N ASN A 11 -4.58 0.12 -12.12
CA ASN A 11 -4.09 -0.34 -10.82
C ASN A 11 -4.80 0.30 -9.62
N ALA A 12 -6.05 0.75 -9.78
CA ALA A 12 -6.85 1.33 -8.72
C ALA A 12 -7.59 0.23 -7.93
N TYR A 13 -7.42 0.24 -6.60
CA TYR A 13 -8.01 -0.76 -5.71
C TYR A 13 -8.53 -0.13 -4.41
N VAL A 14 -9.45 -0.83 -3.77
CA VAL A 14 -9.79 -0.66 -2.35
C VAL A 14 -9.24 -1.84 -1.58
N ILE A 15 -8.63 -1.58 -0.42
CA ILE A 15 -8.14 -2.62 0.49
C ILE A 15 -9.10 -2.74 1.67
N VAL A 16 -9.51 -3.96 1.98
CA VAL A 16 -10.38 -4.30 3.12
C VAL A 16 -9.67 -5.30 4.02
N ALA A 17 -9.55 -5.00 5.32
CA ALA A 17 -9.04 -5.92 6.33
C ALA A 17 -10.07 -6.10 7.44
N SER A 18 -10.38 -7.34 7.82
CA SER A 18 -11.36 -7.64 8.88
C SER A 18 -12.70 -6.91 8.71
N ASN A 19 -13.23 -6.92 7.48
CA ASN A 19 -14.46 -6.20 7.07
C ASN A 19 -14.43 -4.68 7.28
N ARG A 20 -13.24 -4.08 7.37
CA ARG A 20 -13.03 -2.64 7.51
C ARG A 20 -12.23 -2.11 6.32
N THR A 21 -12.61 -0.94 5.83
CA THR A 21 -11.90 -0.28 4.74
C THR A 21 -10.59 0.30 5.25
N ILE A 22 -9.50 0.08 4.51
CA ILE A 22 -8.20 0.64 4.83
C ILE A 22 -8.05 2.02 4.22
N ARG A 23 -7.66 2.99 5.05
CA ARG A 23 -7.45 4.38 4.67
C ARG A 23 -6.22 4.95 5.37
N GLY A 24 -5.69 6.03 4.81
CA GLY A 24 -4.65 6.81 5.45
C GLY A 24 -5.20 7.98 6.25
N GLN A 25 -4.68 8.20 7.45
CA GLN A 25 -5.02 9.34 8.31
C GLN A 25 -3.80 9.74 9.13
N GLU A 26 -3.56 11.04 9.33
CA GLU A 26 -2.49 11.55 10.23
C GLU A 26 -1.09 10.93 10.00
N GLY A 27 -0.75 10.61 8.75
CA GLY A 27 0.54 9.99 8.40
C GLY A 27 0.63 8.49 8.68
N GLY A 28 -0.45 7.85 9.12
CA GLY A 28 -0.55 6.40 9.31
C GLY A 28 -1.60 5.75 8.41
N VAL A 29 -1.57 4.43 8.35
CA VAL A 29 -2.61 3.61 7.70
C VAL A 29 -3.47 2.96 8.80
N PHE A 30 -4.79 3.03 8.64
CA PHE A 30 -5.78 2.62 9.62
C PHE A 30 -6.97 1.89 8.96
N ALA A 31 -7.71 1.12 9.76
CA ALA A 31 -8.89 0.38 9.33
C ALA A 31 -10.16 1.00 9.94
N PHE A 32 -11.14 1.33 9.10
CA PHE A 32 -12.38 2.00 9.51
C PHE A 32 -13.62 1.16 9.17
N ALA A 33 -14.63 1.22 10.04
CA ALA A 33 -15.88 0.48 9.84
C ALA A 33 -16.87 1.24 8.94
N ASP A 34 -17.06 2.54 9.19
CA ASP A 34 -18.17 3.33 8.64
C ASP A 34 -17.71 4.51 7.76
N GLU A 35 -16.46 4.46 7.32
CA GLU A 35 -15.84 5.52 6.54
C GLU A 35 -15.74 5.13 5.05
N PRO A 36 -15.87 6.09 4.11
CA PRO A 36 -15.71 5.79 2.68
C PRO A 36 -14.35 5.18 2.40
N ALA A 37 -14.30 4.13 1.57
CA ALA A 37 -13.03 3.51 1.20
C ALA A 37 -12.10 4.50 0.47
N GLU A 38 -10.81 4.45 0.82
CA GLU A 38 -9.77 5.16 0.06
C GLU A 38 -9.32 4.29 -1.10
N VAL A 39 -9.14 4.92 -2.27
CA VAL A 39 -8.58 4.26 -3.45
C VAL A 39 -7.06 4.32 -3.40
N TRP A 40 -6.43 3.16 -3.51
CA TRP A 40 -4.98 2.96 -3.56
C TRP A 40 -4.56 2.55 -4.96
N ILE A 41 -3.40 3.07 -5.40
CA ILE A 41 -2.74 2.65 -6.63
C ILE A 41 -1.71 1.58 -6.26
N ILE A 42 -1.93 0.32 -6.70
CA ILE A 42 -1.08 -0.82 -6.32
C ILE A 42 -0.30 -1.29 -7.54
N VAL A 43 0.99 -0.98 -7.57
CA VAL A 43 1.84 -1.20 -8.76
C VAL A 43 2.80 -2.36 -8.51
N TYR A 44 2.77 -3.35 -9.39
CA TYR A 44 3.78 -4.43 -9.38
C TYR A 44 5.12 -3.90 -9.89
N ARG A 45 6.19 -4.20 -9.16
CA ARG A 45 7.57 -3.82 -9.45
C ARG A 45 8.35 -5.09 -9.79
N GLU A 46 8.50 -5.36 -11.08
CA GLU A 46 9.04 -6.63 -11.62
C GLU A 46 10.42 -6.97 -11.04
N ASP A 47 11.35 -6.01 -11.02
CA ASP A 47 12.72 -6.21 -10.51
C ASP A 47 12.81 -6.51 -9.01
N HIS A 48 11.72 -6.29 -8.28
CA HIS A 48 11.61 -6.54 -6.85
C HIS A 48 10.68 -7.71 -6.52
N GLU A 49 9.97 -8.25 -7.51
CA GLU A 49 8.91 -9.25 -7.33
C GLU A 49 7.92 -8.86 -6.21
N ALA A 50 7.58 -7.58 -6.13
CA ALA A 50 6.81 -6.99 -5.04
C ALA A 50 5.98 -5.81 -5.53
N TYR A 51 5.15 -5.24 -4.66
CA TYR A 51 4.21 -4.16 -4.96
C TYR A 51 4.54 -2.92 -4.14
N THR A 52 4.38 -1.75 -4.75
CA THR A 52 4.18 -0.50 -4.00
C THR A 52 2.68 -0.25 -3.82
N ILE A 53 2.32 0.39 -2.71
CA ILE A 53 0.92 0.78 -2.41
C ILE A 53 0.91 2.29 -2.20
N GLU A 54 0.23 3.00 -3.10
CA GLU A 54 0.36 4.44 -3.28
C GLU A 54 -1.00 5.13 -3.11
N ARG A 55 -1.00 6.33 -2.54
CA ARG A 55 -2.18 7.19 -2.56
C ARG A 55 -2.40 7.70 -3.97
N ARG A 56 -3.66 7.78 -4.37
CA ARG A 56 -4.04 8.46 -5.61
C ARG A 56 -3.59 9.92 -5.59
N GLY A 57 -2.97 10.38 -6.69
CA GLY A 57 -2.67 11.80 -6.91
C GLY A 57 -1.38 12.33 -6.29
N GLY A 58 -0.51 11.50 -5.73
CA GLY A 58 0.78 11.97 -5.22
C GLY A 58 1.71 10.84 -4.79
N PRO A 59 2.99 11.13 -4.54
CA PRO A 59 4.01 10.09 -4.34
C PRO A 59 3.94 9.45 -2.95
N ILE A 60 2.88 9.68 -2.17
CA ILE A 60 2.78 9.17 -0.80
C ILE A 60 2.33 7.71 -0.85
N GLY A 61 3.13 6.82 -0.29
CA GLY A 61 2.84 5.40 -0.24
C GLY A 61 3.03 4.80 1.15
N TRP A 62 2.68 3.53 1.25
CA TRP A 62 2.85 2.75 2.46
C TRP A 62 4.33 2.51 2.73
N THR A 63 4.74 2.65 3.99
CA THR A 63 6.07 2.30 4.48
C THR A 63 5.92 1.46 5.74
N ALA A 64 6.47 0.26 5.71
CA ALA A 64 6.53 -0.60 6.87
C ALA A 64 7.51 -0.03 7.91
N PRO A 65 7.17 -0.13 9.21
CA PRO A 65 8.10 0.23 10.28
C PRO A 65 9.30 -0.72 10.27
N LYS A 66 10.45 -0.25 10.73
CA LYS A 66 11.65 -1.09 10.84
C LYS A 66 11.42 -2.19 11.88
N SER A 67 12.10 -3.31 11.70
CA SER A 67 12.01 -4.46 12.61
C SER A 67 12.45 -4.16 14.04
N GLU A 68 13.26 -3.12 14.23
CA GLU A 68 13.79 -2.68 15.53
C GLU A 68 12.84 -1.75 16.29
N GLU A 69 11.76 -1.29 15.66
CA GLU A 69 10.79 -0.40 16.31
C GLU A 69 9.93 -1.15 17.33
N PRO A 70 9.63 -0.53 18.49
CA PRO A 70 8.80 -1.15 19.52
C PRO A 70 7.35 -1.35 19.03
N GLU A 71 6.70 -2.39 19.53
CA GLU A 71 5.28 -2.64 19.24
C GLU A 71 4.36 -1.61 19.95
N PRO A 72 3.22 -1.24 19.35
CA PRO A 72 2.69 -1.74 18.08
C PRO A 72 3.36 -1.10 16.85
N ARG A 73 3.78 -1.96 15.91
CA ARG A 73 4.32 -1.54 14.61
C ARG A 73 3.20 -1.16 13.65
N GLN A 74 3.15 0.11 13.26
CA GLN A 74 2.14 0.65 12.35
C GLN A 74 2.74 0.97 10.97
N ILE A 75 2.00 0.64 9.90
CA ILE A 75 2.31 1.12 8.55
C ILE A 75 2.10 2.63 8.49
N VAL A 76 3.14 3.36 8.07
CA VAL A 76 3.09 4.82 7.93
C VAL A 76 2.96 5.22 6.46
N LEU A 77 2.52 6.46 6.25
CA LEU A 77 2.46 7.11 4.96
C LEU A 77 3.66 8.04 4.80
N SER A 78 4.48 7.77 3.80
CA SER A 78 5.62 8.62 3.46
C SER A 78 5.82 8.69 1.95
N PRO A 79 6.55 9.68 1.42
CA PRO A 79 6.93 9.70 0.01
C PRO A 79 7.62 8.39 -0.37
N LEU A 80 7.24 7.82 -1.51
CA LEU A 80 8.00 6.72 -2.11
C LEU A 80 9.39 7.21 -2.49
N ILE A 81 10.39 6.45 -2.05
CA ILE A 81 11.79 6.73 -2.32
C ILE A 81 12.26 5.68 -3.33
N SER A 82 12.72 6.17 -4.48
CA SER A 82 13.34 5.35 -5.51
C SER A 82 14.62 6.00 -6.03
N THR A 83 15.52 5.20 -6.58
CA THR A 83 16.69 5.69 -7.32
C THR A 83 16.30 6.18 -8.72
N ASP A 84 17.08 7.12 -9.27
CA ASP A 84 16.96 7.56 -10.68
C ASP A 84 17.58 6.57 -11.68
N SER A 85 17.68 5.29 -11.34
CA SER A 85 18.24 4.24 -12.20
C SER A 85 17.18 3.64 -13.13
N LEU A 86 17.63 2.89 -14.15
CA LEU A 86 16.78 2.08 -15.01
C LEU A 86 17.15 0.61 -14.82
N PRO A 87 16.33 -0.20 -14.12
CA PRO A 87 15.05 0.14 -13.48
C PRO A 87 15.22 0.89 -12.14
N PRO A 88 14.20 1.65 -11.68
CA PRO A 88 14.22 2.29 -10.38
C PRO A 88 14.29 1.26 -9.26
N GLN A 89 15.11 1.52 -8.24
CA GLN A 89 15.21 0.70 -7.03
C GLN A 89 14.43 1.37 -5.91
N PHE A 90 13.49 0.65 -5.29
CA PHE A 90 12.68 1.14 -4.18
C PHE A 90 13.25 0.72 -2.82
N LEU A 91 12.90 1.47 -1.77
CA LEU A 91 13.24 1.06 -0.41
C LEU A 91 12.56 -0.27 -0.06
N PRO A 92 13.26 -1.24 0.57
CA PRO A 92 12.67 -2.52 0.97
C PRO A 92 11.42 -2.38 1.85
N PHE A 93 11.38 -1.35 2.71
CA PHE A 93 10.25 -1.07 3.58
C PHE A 93 9.02 -0.51 2.86
N GLN A 94 9.13 -0.18 1.57
CA GLN A 94 8.04 0.30 0.72
C GLN A 94 7.57 -0.76 -0.29
N LEU A 95 8.12 -1.98 -0.19
CA LEU A 95 7.80 -3.12 -1.04
C LEU A 95 7.01 -4.17 -0.25
N PHE A 96 5.85 -4.53 -0.78
CA PHE A 96 4.91 -5.46 -0.15
C PHE A 96 4.66 -6.67 -1.04
N LYS A 97 4.52 -7.85 -0.45
CA LYS A 97 4.10 -9.06 -1.17
C LYS A 97 2.67 -9.41 -0.79
N PHE A 98 1.85 -9.72 -1.79
CA PHE A 98 0.51 -10.25 -1.60
C PHE A 98 0.50 -11.72 -2.00
N GLU A 99 0.03 -12.57 -1.09
CA GLU A 99 -0.17 -13.98 -1.36
C GLU A 99 -1.64 -14.26 -1.59
N ARG A 100 -1.96 -14.98 -2.67
CA ARG A 100 -3.34 -15.40 -2.92
C ARG A 100 -3.69 -16.53 -1.96
N VAL A 101 -4.64 -16.26 -1.07
CA VAL A 101 -5.25 -17.29 -0.23
C VAL A 101 -6.31 -18.02 -1.07
N PRO A 102 -6.37 -19.37 -1.04
CA PRO A 102 -7.44 -20.12 -1.69
C PRO A 102 -8.81 -19.68 -1.17
N GLU A 103 -9.81 -19.62 -2.04
CA GLU A 103 -11.21 -19.44 -1.62
C GLU A 103 -11.60 -20.63 -0.75
N GLN A 104 -12.14 -20.36 0.45
CA GLN A 104 -12.67 -21.39 1.36
C GLN A 104 -14.09 -21.78 0.98
#